data_AF-A0A2N6FKA7-F1
#
_entry.id   AF-A0A2N6FKA7-F1
#
_cell.length_a   1.000
_cell.length_b   1.000
_cell.length_c   1.000
_cell.angle_alpha   90.00
_cell.angle_beta   90.00
_cell.angle_gamma   90.00
#
_symmetry.space_group_name_H-M   'P 1'
#
loop_
_entity.id
_entity.type
_entity.pdbx_description
1 polymer ?
#
loop_
_entity_poly.entity_id
_entity_poly.type
_entity_poly.pdbx_seq_one_letter_code
_entity_poly.pdbx_strand_id
1 'polypeptide(L)'
;MINEKSTIAIPYYGSLVRPGRGLEQIFLKGDYNPQSHQVENVAVSVWDPKSEGRLHKWLAAQGVKKVCCRDHNERYEALLSEEGITVVDEDQDLLLGAGWA
;
A
#
# COMPACT_ATOMS: atom_id res chain seq x y z
N MET A 1 1.44 -24.35 3.37
CA MET A 1 1.49 -22.91 3.64
C MET A 1 1.45 -22.22 2.29
N ILE A 2 0.37 -21.52 1.98
CA ILE A 2 0.16 -20.96 0.64
C ILE A 2 0.99 -19.68 0.55
N ASN A 3 1.96 -19.69 -0.36
CA ASN A 3 2.93 -18.62 -0.60
C ASN A 3 2.39 -17.72 -1.71
N GLU A 4 1.22 -17.12 -1.50
CA GLU A 4 0.53 -16.33 -2.52
C GLU A 4 1.20 -14.96 -2.67
N LYS A 5 1.65 -14.66 -3.90
CA LYS A 5 2.04 -13.32 -4.31
C LYS A 5 0.89 -12.37 -3.97
N SER A 6 1.16 -11.40 -3.11
CA SER A 6 0.16 -10.44 -2.65
C SER A 6 0.49 -9.07 -3.21
N THR A 7 -0.49 -8.39 -3.82
CA THR A 7 -0.29 -7.03 -4.29
C THR A 7 -0.25 -6.07 -3.10
N ILE A 8 0.84 -5.30 -3.01
CA ILE A 8 1.03 -4.25 -2.03
C ILE A 8 0.87 -2.88 -2.69
N ALA A 9 0.31 -1.91 -1.96
CA ALA A 9 0.25 -0.52 -2.37
C ALA A 9 0.99 0.38 -1.36
N ILE A 10 1.81 1.29 -1.87
CA ILE A 10 2.57 2.25 -1.09
C ILE A 10 2.15 3.65 -1.54
N PRO A 11 1.51 4.47 -0.70
CA PRO A 11 1.15 5.84 -1.03
C PRO A 11 2.41 6.69 -1.24
N TYR A 12 2.44 7.47 -2.32
CA TYR A 12 3.53 8.37 -2.66
C TYR A 12 3.18 9.81 -2.30
N TYR A 13 3.91 10.37 -1.33
CA TYR A 13 3.64 11.69 -0.72
C TYR A 13 4.29 12.88 -1.44
N GLY A 14 5.02 12.68 -2.54
CA GLY A 14 5.61 13.76 -3.35
C GLY A 14 6.61 14.67 -2.63
N SER A 15 6.96 14.35 -1.39
CA SER A 15 7.68 15.20 -0.45
C SER A 15 8.43 14.31 0.54
N LEU A 16 9.65 14.72 0.93
CA LEU A 16 10.39 14.11 2.05
C LEU A 16 9.64 14.26 3.39
N VAL A 17 8.71 15.20 3.48
CA VAL A 17 7.86 15.47 4.64
C VAL A 17 6.42 15.17 4.29
N ARG A 18 5.89 14.10 4.88
CA ARG A 18 4.48 13.70 4.72
C ARG A 18 3.54 14.82 5.17
N PRO A 19 2.56 15.26 4.36
CA PRO A 19 1.48 16.10 4.88
C PRO A 19 0.68 15.23 5.84
N GLY A 20 0.63 15.62 7.13
CA GLY A 20 0.13 14.78 8.23
C GLY A 20 -1.37 14.47 8.22
N ARG A 21 -2.04 14.39 7.06
CA ARG A 21 -3.45 14.01 6.94
C ARG A 21 -3.75 13.26 5.63
N GLY A 22 -4.31 12.06 5.78
CA GLY A 22 -4.94 11.32 4.70
C GLY A 22 -3.96 10.55 3.82
N LEU A 23 -4.52 9.83 2.85
CA LEU A 23 -3.73 9.15 1.83
C LEU A 23 -3.72 9.94 0.54
N GLU A 24 -2.58 9.85 -0.11
CA GLU A 24 -2.30 10.50 -1.38
C GLU A 24 -3.11 9.85 -2.50
N GLN A 25 -3.16 10.55 -3.62
CA GLN A 25 -3.79 10.02 -4.82
C GLN A 25 -2.82 9.13 -5.61
N ILE A 26 -1.52 9.18 -5.35
CA ILE A 26 -0.51 8.41 -6.10
C ILE A 26 -0.07 7.21 -5.25
N PHE A 27 -0.05 6.03 -5.84
CA PHE A 27 0.35 4.78 -5.22
C PHE A 27 1.37 4.04 -6.08
N LEU A 28 2.45 3.57 -5.47
CA LEU A 28 3.33 2.55 -6.03
C LEU A 28 2.74 1.19 -5.67
N LYS A 29 2.38 0.38 -6.66
CA LYS A 29 1.87 -0.98 -6.44
C LYS A 29 2.83 -2.00 -7.01
N GLY A 30 2.97 -3.14 -6.34
CA GLY A 30 3.76 -4.24 -6.86
C GLY A 30 3.44 -5.56 -6.19
N ASP A 31 4.10 -6.60 -6.65
CA ASP A 31 3.97 -7.95 -6.12
C ASP A 31 4.94 -8.12 -4.96
N TYR A 32 4.41 -8.33 -3.75
CA TYR A 32 5.24 -8.65 -2.60
C TYR A 32 5.66 -10.12 -2.66
N ASN A 33 6.98 -10.35 -2.68
CA ASN A 33 7.59 -11.67 -2.58
C ASN A 33 7.94 -11.95 -1.11
N PRO A 34 7.21 -12.85 -0.41
CA PRO A 34 7.44 -13.13 1.00
C PRO A 34 8.74 -13.88 1.28
N GLN A 35 9.39 -14.46 0.27
CA GLN A 35 10.66 -15.20 0.45
C GLN A 35 11.87 -14.25 0.43
N SER A 36 11.84 -13.25 -0.44
CA SER A 36 12.92 -12.28 -0.59
C SER A 36 12.66 -10.96 0.16
N HIS A 37 11.45 -10.75 0.69
CA HIS A 37 10.99 -9.48 1.26
C HIS A 37 11.14 -8.30 0.27
N GLN A 38 11.01 -8.58 -1.03
CA GLN A 38 11.12 -7.57 -2.09
C GLN A 38 9.77 -7.34 -2.77
N VAL A 39 9.59 -6.11 -3.28
CA VAL A 39 8.47 -5.76 -4.14
C VAL A 39 8.94 -5.80 -5.59
N GLU A 40 8.33 -6.69 -6.38
CA GLU A 40 8.59 -6.88 -7.80
C GLU A 40 7.48 -6.20 -8.64
N ASN A 41 7.72 -6.02 -9.95
CA ASN A 41 6.72 -5.51 -10.90
C ASN A 41 6.04 -4.19 -10.49
N VAL A 42 6.84 -3.25 -9.98
CA VAL A 42 6.31 -1.99 -9.45
C VAL A 42 5.74 -1.11 -10.57
N ALA A 43 4.50 -0.65 -10.39
CA ALA A 43 3.82 0.29 -11.26
C ALA A 43 3.22 1.45 -10.46
N VAL A 44 3.21 2.64 -11.07
CA VAL A 44 2.51 3.80 -10.51
C VAL A 44 1.03 3.68 -10.83
N SER A 45 0.16 3.99 -9.88
CA SER A 45 -1.27 4.13 -10.07
C SER A 45 -1.79 5.35 -9.37
N VAL A 46 -2.75 6.02 -10.00
CA VAL A 46 -3.34 7.25 -9.51
C VAL A 46 -4.81 6.99 -9.25
N TRP A 47 -5.25 7.28 -8.03
CA TRP A 47 -6.64 7.23 -7.61
C TRP A 47 -7.29 8.61 -7.78
N ASP A 48 -8.36 8.67 -8.56
CA ASP A 48 -9.23 9.85 -8.66
C ASP A 48 -10.55 9.61 -7.91
N PRO A 49 -10.76 10.27 -6.75
CA PRO A 49 -11.99 10.10 -5.96
C PRO A 49 -13.27 10.49 -6.70
N LYS A 50 -13.18 11.32 -7.75
CA LYS A 50 -14.36 11.78 -8.51
C LYS A 50 -14.91 10.69 -9.43
N SER A 51 -14.04 9.89 -10.05
CA SER A 51 -14.43 8.85 -10.98
C SER A 51 -14.42 7.45 -10.37
N GLU A 52 -13.56 7.20 -9.40
CA GLU A 52 -13.27 5.85 -8.90
C GLU A 52 -13.86 5.58 -7.51
N GLY A 53 -14.52 6.58 -6.91
CA GLY A 53 -15.22 6.42 -5.65
C GLY A 53 -14.28 6.30 -4.46
N ARG A 54 -14.59 5.41 -3.51
CA ARG A 54 -13.87 5.31 -2.23
C ARG A 54 -12.55 4.55 -2.38
N LEU A 55 -11.49 5.05 -1.74
CA LEU A 55 -10.14 4.50 -1.85
C LEU A 55 -10.03 3.01 -1.49
N HIS A 56 -10.61 2.56 -0.37
CA HIS A 56 -10.55 1.16 0.05
C HIS A 56 -11.13 0.21 -1.02
N LYS A 57 -12.24 0.61 -1.64
CA LYS A 57 -12.88 -0.15 -2.73
C LYS A 57 -12.04 -0.16 -3.99
N TRP A 58 -11.45 0.97 -4.33
CA TRP A 58 -10.56 1.07 -5.49
C TRP A 58 -9.32 0.18 -5.32
N LEU A 59 -8.68 0.21 -4.14
CA LEU A 59 -7.54 -0.65 -3.83
C LEU A 59 -7.95 -2.14 -3.90
N ALA A 60 -9.09 -2.50 -3.33
CA ALA A 60 -9.59 -3.88 -3.34
C ALA A 60 -9.90 -4.37 -4.77
N ALA A 61 -10.52 -3.52 -5.60
CA ALA A 61 -10.79 -3.82 -7.01
C ALA A 61 -9.50 -4.02 -7.83
N GLN A 62 -8.38 -3.47 -7.37
CA GLN A 62 -7.06 -3.64 -7.96
C GLN A 62 -6.29 -4.83 -7.38
N GLY A 63 -6.92 -5.66 -6.53
CA GLY A 63 -6.31 -6.85 -5.95
C GLY A 63 -5.32 -6.56 -4.82
N VAL A 64 -5.25 -5.31 -4.34
CA VAL A 64 -4.38 -4.93 -3.22
C VAL A 64 -4.82 -5.68 -1.96
N LYS A 65 -3.85 -6.29 -1.27
CA LYS A 65 -4.05 -6.98 0.01
C LYS A 65 -3.31 -6.32 1.17
N LYS A 66 -2.30 -5.50 0.87
CA LYS A 66 -1.52 -4.78 1.85
C LYS A 66 -1.34 -3.32 1.45
N VAL A 67 -1.45 -2.40 2.41
CA VAL A 67 -1.10 -0.99 2.22
C VAL A 67 0.03 -0.65 3.18
N CYS A 68 1.14 -0.17 2.66
CA CYS A 68 2.28 0.22 3.49
C CYS A 68 2.12 1.68 3.94
N CYS A 69 1.78 1.91 5.20
CA CYS A 69 1.51 3.26 5.70
C CYS A 69 1.81 3.35 7.20
N ARG A 70 2.58 4.37 7.58
CA ARG A 70 2.90 4.70 8.99
C ARG A 70 1.81 5.47 9.72
N ASP A 71 0.73 5.82 9.03
CA ASP A 71 -0.37 6.60 9.60
C ASP A 71 -1.50 5.68 10.03
N HIS A 72 -1.50 5.40 11.32
CA HIS A 72 -2.51 4.60 11.99
C HIS A 72 -3.72 5.46 12.32
N ASN A 73 -4.55 5.69 11.31
CA ASN A 73 -5.87 6.25 11.51
C ASN A 73 -6.90 5.12 11.63
N GLU A 74 -7.40 4.86 12.84
CA GLU A 74 -8.31 3.74 13.14
C GLU A 74 -9.52 3.68 12.20
N ARG A 75 -10.09 4.83 11.83
CA ARG A 75 -11.25 4.89 10.93
C ARG A 75 -10.88 4.45 9.52
N TYR A 76 -9.69 4.81 9.06
CA TYR A 76 -9.21 4.42 7.75
C TYR A 76 -8.81 2.94 7.69
N GLU A 77 -8.12 2.46 8.73
CA GLU A 77 -7.75 1.05 8.87
C GLU A 77 -8.98 0.15 8.93
N ALA A 78 -10.04 0.56 9.65
CA ALA A 78 -11.30 -0.18 9.67
C ALA A 78 -11.90 -0.34 8.26
N LEU A 79 -11.94 0.74 7.47
CA LEU A 79 -12.45 0.71 6.10
C LEU A 79 -11.61 -0.17 5.16
N LEU A 80 -10.28 -0.22 5.35
CA LEU A 80 -9.42 -1.13 4.60
C LEU A 80 -9.63 -2.59 5.01
N SER A 81 -9.74 -2.83 6.31
CA SER A 81 -9.95 -4.17 6.88
C SER A 81 -11.28 -4.78 6.43
N GLU A 82 -12.33 -3.97 6.29
CA GLU A 82 -13.62 -4.40 5.70
C GLU A 82 -13.47 -4.97 4.28
N GLU A 83 -12.48 -4.50 3.51
CA GLU A 83 -12.18 -4.97 2.16
C GLU A 83 -11.08 -6.07 2.13
N GLY A 84 -10.66 -6.55 3.31
CA GLY A 84 -9.61 -7.56 3.45
C GLY A 84 -8.20 -7.03 3.16
N ILE A 85 -7.96 -5.74 3.38
CA ILE A 85 -6.67 -5.08 3.18
C ILE A 85 -6.03 -4.78 4.54
N THR A 86 -4.79 -5.24 4.72
CA THR A 86 -4.03 -5.00 5.96
C THR A 86 -3.11 -3.80 5.81
N VAL A 87 -3.05 -2.92 6.82
CA VAL A 87 -2.05 -1.86 6.91
C VAL A 87 -0.78 -2.43 7.54
N VAL A 88 0.36 -2.18 6.90
CA VAL A 88 1.68 -2.61 7.38
C VAL A 88 2.61 -1.40 7.49
N ASP A 89 3.49 -1.41 8.48
CA ASP A 89 4.50 -0.38 8.64
C ASP A 89 5.66 -0.59 7.66
N GLU A 90 6.19 0.52 7.14
CA GLU A 90 7.38 0.56 6.29
C GLU A 90 8.60 -0.08 6.96
N ASP A 91 8.71 0.07 8.29
CA ASP A 91 9.89 -0.35 9.06
C ASP A 91 9.93 -1.85 9.38
N GLN A 92 8.84 -2.59 9.24
CA GLN A 92 8.78 -3.98 9.73
C GLN A 92 8.83 -5.05 8.62
N ASP A 93 8.54 -4.73 7.36
CA ASP A 93 8.46 -5.76 6.29
C ASP A 93 9.09 -5.40 4.92
N LEU A 94 9.46 -4.14 4.66
CA LEU A 94 9.89 -3.72 3.30
C LEU A 94 11.30 -3.11 3.21
N LEU A 95 11.89 -2.67 4.33
CA LEU A 95 13.16 -1.93 4.31
C LEU A 95 14.40 -2.77 4.66
N LEU A 96 14.25 -4.04 5.04
CA LEU A 96 15.40 -4.93 5.33
C LEU A 96 15.97 -5.64 4.10
N GLY A 97 15.32 -5.53 2.92
CA GLY A 97 15.76 -6.16 1.67
C GLY A 97 16.23 -5.20 0.58
N ALA A 98 16.04 -3.89 0.76
CA ALA A 98 16.45 -2.88 -0.21
C ALA A 98 17.85 -2.38 0.13
N GLY A 99 18.86 -3.15 -0.27
CA GLY A 99 20.22 -2.64 -0.40
C GLY A 99 20.25 -1.57 -1.49
N TRP A 100 20.05 -0.30 -1.11
CA TRP A 100 20.44 0.83 -1.93
C TRP A 100 21.95 1.02 -1.72
N ALA A 101 22.73 0.32 -2.52
CA ALA A 101 24.15 0.58 -2.75
C ALA A 101 24.32 1.25 -4.12
#